data_AF-A0AAW1LT14-F1
#
_entry.id   AF-A0AAW1LT14-F1
#
_cell.length_a   1.000
_cell.length_b   1.000
_cell.length_c   1.000
_cell.angle_alpha   90.00
_cell.angle_beta   90.00
_cell.angle_gamma   90.00
#
_symmetry.space_group_name_H-M   'P 1'
#
loop_
_entity.id
_entity.type
_entity.pdbx_description
1 polymer ?
#
loop_
_entity_poly.entity_id
_entity_poly.type
_entity_poly.pdbx_seq_one_letter_code
_entity_poly.pdbx_strand_id
1 'polypeptide(L)'
;MSGNKRKCLTITKKVKILTDIKKDIAAKYGIAPNSLSTIWEHRDSILQQDDTTNKAKRYRTCVYDKDDEAVLKKTRTYWIRSKHWMAG
;
A
#
# COMPACT_ATOMS: atom_id res chain seq x y z
N MET A 1 9.24 2.91 -28.91
CA MET A 1 8.13 3.68 -28.31
C MET A 1 8.14 3.48 -26.81
N SER A 2 8.55 4.49 -26.04
CA SER A 2 8.44 4.46 -24.57
C SER A 2 6.95 4.54 -24.21
N GLY A 3 6.31 3.40 -23.98
CA GLY A 3 4.90 3.35 -23.57
C GLY A 3 4.65 4.22 -22.33
N ASN A 4 3.56 4.97 -22.35
CA ASN A 4 3.13 5.83 -21.24
C ASN A 4 2.96 4.98 -19.96
N LYS A 5 3.98 4.95 -19.10
CA LYS A 5 3.98 4.13 -17.88
C LYS A 5 2.95 4.71 -16.90
N ARG A 6 2.04 3.86 -16.40
CA ARG A 6 1.04 4.26 -15.41
C ARG A 6 1.73 4.72 -14.12
N LYS A 7 1.44 5.94 -13.66
CA LYS A 7 1.90 6.45 -12.37
C LYS A 7 1.20 5.71 -11.24
N CYS A 8 1.95 5.18 -10.29
CA CYS A 8 1.40 4.64 -9.04
C CYS A 8 1.28 5.77 -8.01
N LEU A 9 0.10 5.96 -7.45
CA LEU A 9 -0.17 6.97 -6.41
C LEU A 9 -0.18 6.32 -5.03
N THR A 10 0.43 7.00 -4.05
CA THR A 10 0.35 6.59 -2.64
C THR A 10 -1.04 6.81 -2.07
N ILE A 11 -1.39 6.06 -1.03
CA ILE A 11 -2.67 6.19 -0.31
C ILE A 11 -2.87 7.65 0.12
N THR A 12 -1.87 8.23 0.79
CA THR A 12 -1.87 9.64 1.20
C THR A 12 -2.09 10.61 0.03
N LYS A 13 -1.52 10.35 -1.16
CA LYS A 13 -1.78 11.18 -2.36
C LYS A 13 -3.22 11.02 -2.86
N LYS A 14 -3.77 9.80 -2.84
CA LYS A 14 -5.16 9.56 -3.23
C LYS A 14 -6.13 10.22 -2.25
N VAL A 15 -5.86 10.18 -0.95
CA VAL A 15 -6.65 10.90 0.07
C VAL A 15 -6.63 12.41 -0.21
N LYS A 16 -5.45 12.98 -0.49
CA LYS A 16 -5.35 14.41 -0.86
C LYS A 16 -6.16 14.77 -2.10
N ILE A 17 -6.16 13.88 -3.11
CA ILE A 17 -6.99 14.03 -4.33
C ILE A 17 -8.48 14.02 -3.98
N LEU A 18 -8.93 13.15 -3.06
CA LEU A 18 -10.32 13.08 -2.61
C LEU A 18 -10.75 14.30 -1.79
N THR A 19 -9.83 14.91 -1.04
CA THR A 19 -10.11 16.12 -0.23
C THR A 19 -10.08 17.43 -1.02
N ASP A 20 -9.42 17.47 -2.18
CA ASP A 20 -9.34 18.67 -3.02
C ASP A 20 -10.65 18.87 -3.81
N ILE A 21 -11.25 20.06 -3.74
CA ILE A 21 -12.53 20.40 -4.42
C ILE A 21 -12.30 21.29 -5.65
N LYS A 22 -11.09 21.28 -6.24
CA LYS A 22 -10.76 22.17 -7.37
C LYS A 22 -11.36 21.64 -8.69
N LYS A 23 -11.77 22.55 -9.59
CA LYS A 23 -12.33 22.17 -10.91
C LYS A 23 -11.36 21.41 -11.81
N ASP A 24 -10.05 21.46 -11.54
CA ASP A 24 -9.02 20.87 -12.39
C ASP A 24 -8.01 20.00 -11.61
N ILE A 25 -8.55 19.06 -10.82
CA ILE A 25 -7.76 18.14 -9.98
C ILE A 25 -6.85 17.25 -10.83
N ALA A 26 -7.31 16.75 -11.97
CA ALA A 26 -6.52 15.86 -12.80
C ALA A 26 -5.23 16.51 -13.31
N ALA A 27 -5.31 17.76 -13.76
CA ALA A 27 -4.16 18.56 -14.18
C ALA A 27 -3.23 18.86 -13.00
N LYS A 28 -3.78 19.30 -11.85
CA LYS A 28 -3.01 19.62 -10.63
C LYS A 28 -2.14 18.45 -10.16
N TYR A 29 -2.68 17.23 -10.21
CA TYR A 29 -1.97 16.03 -9.78
C TYR A 29 -1.22 15.31 -10.91
N GLY A 30 -1.32 15.81 -12.15
CA GLY A 30 -0.69 15.23 -13.33
C GLY A 30 -1.12 13.78 -13.58
N ILE A 31 -2.42 13.51 -13.39
CA ILE A 31 -3.07 12.20 -13.55
C ILE A 31 -4.08 12.25 -14.70
N ALA A 32 -4.33 11.10 -15.32
CA ALA A 32 -5.37 11.01 -16.34
C ALA A 32 -6.77 11.16 -15.70
N PRO A 33 -7.75 11.73 -16.41
CA PRO A 33 -9.14 11.80 -15.95
C PRO A 33 -9.71 10.43 -15.59
N ASN A 34 -9.35 9.37 -16.35
CA ASN A 34 -9.76 8.00 -16.05
C ASN A 34 -9.24 7.54 -14.67
N SER A 35 -7.99 7.86 -14.33
CA SER A 35 -7.43 7.54 -13.02
C SER A 35 -8.11 8.31 -11.90
N LEU A 36 -8.52 9.56 -12.14
CA LEU A 36 -9.31 10.33 -11.17
C LEU A 36 -10.67 9.66 -10.92
N SER A 37 -11.35 9.21 -11.97
CA SER A 37 -12.63 8.49 -11.85
C SER A 37 -12.48 7.22 -11.00
N THR A 38 -11.46 6.40 -11.26
CA THR A 38 -11.20 5.18 -10.48
C THR A 38 -10.89 5.47 -9.00
N ILE A 39 -10.22 6.59 -8.71
CA ILE A 39 -9.96 7.02 -7.32
C ILE A 39 -11.26 7.38 -6.61
N TRP A 40 -12.18 8.06 -7.30
CA TRP A 40 -13.50 8.41 -6.76
C TRP A 40 -14.41 7.19 -6.56
N GLU A 41 -14.38 6.23 -7.48
CA GLU A 41 -15.13 4.98 -7.37
C GLU A 41 -14.71 4.15 -6.15
N HIS A 42 -13.41 4.09 -5.87
CA HIS A 42 -12.87 3.35 -4.71
C HIS A 42 -12.62 4.22 -3.48
N ARG A 43 -13.30 5.37 -3.34
CA ARG A 43 -13.04 6.34 -2.27
C ARG A 43 -13.10 5.72 -0.86
N ASP A 44 -14.11 4.87 -0.61
CA ASP A 44 -14.36 4.34 0.74
C ASP A 44 -13.26 3.35 1.12
N SER A 45 -12.82 2.52 0.16
CA SER A 45 -11.69 1.61 0.33
C SER A 45 -10.36 2.34 0.53
N ILE A 46 -10.18 3.52 -0.07
CA ILE A 46 -8.97 4.34 0.09
C ILE A 46 -8.94 5.00 1.46
N LEU A 47 -10.08 5.51 1.94
CA LEU A 47 -10.20 6.16 3.25
C LEU A 47 -10.12 5.17 4.43
N GLN A 48 -10.50 3.91 4.21
CA GLN A 48 -10.39 2.83 5.20
C GLN A 48 -8.99 2.18 5.26
N GLN A 49 -8.09 2.49 4.32
CA GLN A 49 -6.73 1.97 4.38
C GLN A 49 -5.91 2.75 5.42
N ASP A 50 -5.31 2.04 6.35
CA ASP A 50 -4.39 2.62 7.31
C ASP A 50 -3.22 3.32 6.60
N ASP A 51 -3.10 4.63 6.80
CA ASP A 51 -2.03 5.49 6.28
C ASP A 51 -0.63 5.15 6.84
N THR A 52 -0.54 4.14 7.71
CA THR A 52 0.70 3.69 8.38
C THR A 52 1.81 3.30 7.42
N THR A 53 1.48 3.08 6.14
CA THR A 53 2.49 2.96 5.11
C THR A 53 2.21 3.87 3.92
N ASN A 54 3.06 4.88 3.72
CA ASN A 54 3.10 5.78 2.55
C ASN A 54 3.52 5.01 1.28
N LYS A 55 2.78 3.95 0.94
CA LYS A 55 3.08 3.00 -0.12
C LYS A 55 2.30 3.36 -1.37
N ALA A 56 3.03 3.46 -2.49
CA ALA A 56 2.48 3.75 -3.80
C ALA A 56 1.85 2.53 -4.48
N LYS A 57 2.29 1.33 -4.08
CA LYS A 57 1.83 0.06 -4.63
C LYS A 57 1.03 -0.68 -3.58
N ARG A 58 -0.03 -1.36 -4.03
CA ARG A 58 -0.81 -2.29 -3.21
C ARG A 58 0.12 -3.37 -2.67
N TYR A 59 -0.07 -3.78 -1.42
CA TYR A 59 0.55 -4.98 -0.92
C TYR A 59 0.09 -6.18 -1.73
N ARG A 60 1.02 -7.07 -2.04
CA ARG A 60 0.69 -8.39 -2.54
C ARG A 60 0.27 -9.21 -1.33
N THR A 61 -0.99 -9.60 -1.25
CA THR A 61 -1.48 -10.54 -0.24
C THR A 61 -0.95 -11.93 -0.59
N CYS A 62 -0.30 -12.63 0.35
CA CYS A 62 0.12 -14.01 0.14
C CYS A 62 -1.12 -14.90 0.27
N VAL A 63 -1.24 -15.93 -0.57
CA VAL A 63 -2.31 -16.92 -0.45
C VAL A 63 -2.25 -17.64 0.91
N TYR A 64 -1.06 -17.68 1.51
CA TYR A 64 -0.74 -18.35 2.76
C TYR A 64 -0.47 -17.38 3.91
N ASP A 65 -1.03 -16.15 3.90
CA ASP A 65 -0.75 -15.13 4.93
C ASP A 65 -0.82 -15.69 6.38
N LYS A 66 -1.77 -16.61 6.65
CA LYS A 66 -1.92 -17.28 7.96
C LYS A 66 -0.83 -18.30 8.26
N ASP A 67 -0.43 -19.08 7.28
CA ASP A 67 0.63 -20.08 7.44
C ASP A 67 2.00 -19.39 7.54
N ASP A 68 2.21 -18.34 6.77
CA ASP A 68 3.39 -17.47 6.85
C ASP A 68 3.52 -16.86 8.25
N GLU A 69 2.42 -16.38 8.85
CA GLU A 69 2.44 -15.86 10.21
C GLU A 69 2.82 -16.95 11.24
N ALA A 70 2.27 -18.17 11.09
CA ALA A 70 2.60 -19.30 11.95
C ALA A 70 4.08 -19.71 11.82
N VAL A 71 4.58 -19.77 10.58
CA VAL A 71 6.00 -20.06 10.28
C VAL A 71 6.88 -18.96 10.87
N LEU A 72 6.58 -17.69 10.62
CA LEU A 72 7.34 -16.54 11.14
C LEU A 72 7.43 -16.59 12.67
N LYS A 73 6.32 -16.85 13.36
CA LYS A 73 6.28 -16.99 14.82
C LYS A 73 7.17 -18.14 15.30
N LYS A 74 7.13 -19.28 14.61
CA LYS A 74 7.95 -20.46 14.93
C LYS A 74 9.45 -20.20 14.68
N THR A 75 9.82 -19.59 13.56
CA THR A 75 11.21 -19.19 13.31
C THR A 75 11.71 -18.16 14.32
N ARG A 76 10.87 -17.20 14.72
CA ARG A 76 11.23 -16.20 15.72
C ARG A 76 11.53 -16.84 17.08
N THR A 77 10.74 -17.82 17.51
CA THR A 77 10.98 -18.53 18.78
C THR A 77 12.22 -19.42 18.73
N TYR A 78 12.46 -20.12 17.63
CA TYR A 78 13.70 -20.90 17.45
C TYR A 78 14.94 -20.00 17.47
N TRP A 79 14.89 -18.85 16.80
CA TRP A 79 16.03 -17.94 16.72
C TRP A 79 16.37 -17.32 18.10
N ILE A 80 15.36 -16.92 18.87
CA ILE A 80 15.54 -16.41 20.24
C ILE A 80 16.13 -17.50 21.15
N ARG A 81 15.61 -18.74 21.09
CA ARG A 81 16.16 -19.87 21.86
C ARG A 81 17.59 -20.22 21.46
N SER A 82 17.90 -20.19 20.17
CA SER A 82 19.25 -20.47 19.67
C SER A 82 20.26 -19.42 20.12
N LYS A 83 19.87 -18.14 20.20
CA LYS A 83 20.73 -17.09 20.75
C LYS A 83 20.95 -17.22 22.25
N HIS A 84 19.93 -17.67 23.00
CA HIS A 84 20.07 -17.93 24.42
C HIS A 84 21.03 -19.09 24.72
N TRP A 85 21.04 -20.12 23.87
CA TRP A 85 21.97 -21.26 23.98
C TRP A 85 23.43 -20.93 23.62
N MET A 86 23.69 -19.92 22.80
CA MET A 86 25.05 -19.51 22.41
C MET A 86 25.65 -18.42 23.31
N ALA A 87 24.93 -17.98 24.34
CA ALA A 87 25.37 -16.95 25.28
C ALA A 87 25.70 -17.51 26.68
N GLY A 88 25.76 -18.83 26.83
CA GLY A 88 26.15 -19.54 28.05
C GLY A 88 27.53 -20.17 27.93
#